data_AF-A0A4Q1B2G5-F1
#
_entry.id   AF-A0A4Q1B2G5-F1
#
_cell.length_a   1.000
_cell.length_b   1.000
_cell.length_c   1.000
_cell.angle_alpha   90.00
_cell.angle_beta   90.00
_cell.angle_gamma   90.00
#
_symmetry.space_group_name_H-M   'P 1'
#
loop_
_entity.id
_entity.type
_entity.pdbx_description
1 polymer ?
#
loop_
_entity_poly.entity_id
_entity_poly.type
_entity_poly.pdbx_seq_one_letter_code
_entity_poly.pdbx_strand_id
1 'polypeptide(L)'
;MEFITPEGYLYRTDEFGRIKHVEATELVLKKAKRKTYMQRVVGREFRKKDDDGGHLIASQFGGSGDLDNLVPMNSKINRVNGKWYDMEKDWADALKETPPQKVQIKIEPVYSGDSLRPDRFKVHYTIGDEKHFKNIANEGA
;
A
#
# COMPACT_ATOMS: atom_id res chain seq x y z
N MET A 1 -12.36 -12.46 -1.23
CA MET A 1 -11.82 -12.93 -2.53
C MET A 1 -10.31 -12.96 -2.46
N GLU A 2 -9.63 -13.73 -3.31
CA GLU A 2 -8.17 -13.75 -3.42
C GLU A 2 -7.79 -13.65 -4.90
N PHE A 3 -6.73 -12.89 -5.22
CA PHE A 3 -6.15 -12.85 -6.56
C PHE A 3 -4.65 -12.55 -6.51
N ILE A 4 -3.94 -12.86 -7.60
CA ILE A 4 -2.51 -12.62 -7.75
C ILE A 4 -2.30 -11.78 -9.02
N THR A 5 -1.50 -10.71 -8.94
CA THR A 5 -1.16 -9.88 -10.11
C THR A 5 -0.12 -10.56 -11.01
N PRO A 6 0.07 -10.12 -12.27
CA PRO A 6 1.16 -10.64 -13.11
C PRO A 6 2.56 -10.48 -12.50
N GLU A 7 2.76 -9.49 -11.63
CA GLU A 7 3.98 -9.27 -10.86
C GLU A 7 4.14 -10.24 -9.67
N GLY A 8 3.17 -11.12 -9.42
CA GLY A 8 3.20 -12.10 -8.33
C GLY A 8 2.69 -11.55 -6.98
N TYR A 9 2.01 -10.41 -6.97
CA TYR A 9 1.51 -9.82 -5.73
C TYR A 9 0.16 -10.42 -5.36
N LEU A 10 0.09 -11.00 -4.17
CA LEU A 10 -1.10 -11.62 -3.62
C LEU A 10 -1.96 -10.58 -2.90
N TYR A 11 -3.25 -10.52 -3.25
CA TYR A 11 -4.24 -9.69 -2.59
C TYR A 11 -5.38 -10.54 -2.06
N ARG A 12 -5.87 -10.19 -0.86
CA ARG A 12 -7.09 -10.77 -0.30
C ARG A 12 -8.04 -9.68 0.15
N THR A 13 -9.33 -9.92 -0.09
CA THR A 13 -10.41 -9.08 0.42
C THR A 13 -11.24 -9.79 1.47
N ASP A 14 -11.87 -9.02 2.35
CA ASP A 14 -12.89 -9.49 3.29
C ASP A 14 -14.29 -9.53 2.68
N GLU A 15 -15.30 -9.82 3.51
CA GLU A 15 -16.71 -9.90 3.11
C GLU A 15 -17.32 -8.56 2.65
N PHE A 16 -16.73 -7.43 3.06
CA PHE A 16 -17.13 -6.09 2.64
C PHE A 16 -16.42 -5.66 1.35
N GLY A 17 -15.58 -6.53 0.76
CA GLY A 17 -14.78 -6.22 -0.42
C GLY A 17 -13.57 -5.34 -0.11
N ARG A 18 -13.21 -5.14 1.17
CA ARG A 18 -12.05 -4.34 1.57
C ARG A 18 -10.78 -5.14 1.44
N ILE A 19 -9.69 -4.51 1.01
CA ILE A 19 -8.37 -5.15 0.96
C ILE A 19 -7.91 -5.40 2.39
N LYS A 20 -7.76 -6.66 2.79
CA LYS A 20 -7.33 -7.06 4.14
C LYS A 20 -5.89 -7.55 4.20
N HIS A 21 -5.31 -7.93 3.06
CA HIS A 21 -3.95 -8.45 2.98
C HIS A 21 -3.38 -8.19 1.59
N VAL A 22 -2.14 -7.73 1.56
CA VAL A 22 -1.30 -7.63 0.36
C VAL A 22 0.04 -8.24 0.68
N GLU A 23 0.58 -9.07 -0.21
CA GLU A 23 1.87 -9.71 -0.02
C GLU A 23 2.64 -9.79 -1.33
N ALA A 24 3.92 -9.44 -1.29
CA ALA A 24 4.86 -9.62 -2.38
C ALA A 24 6.14 -10.24 -1.82
N THR A 25 6.44 -11.47 -2.25
CA THR A 25 7.67 -12.18 -1.88
C THR A 25 8.90 -11.58 -2.56
N GLU A 26 8.69 -10.79 -3.61
CA GLU A 26 9.71 -10.04 -4.32
C GLU A 26 9.07 -8.81 -4.98
N LEU A 27 9.34 -7.63 -4.43
CA LEU A 27 8.87 -6.36 -4.97
C LEU A 27 9.77 -5.95 -6.15
N VAL A 28 9.17 -5.50 -7.25
CA VAL A 28 9.92 -5.16 -8.47
C VAL A 28 9.78 -3.69 -8.85
N LEU A 29 10.81 -3.08 -9.43
CA LEU A 29 10.72 -1.75 -10.04
C LEU A 29 10.09 -1.84 -11.44
N LYS A 30 8.77 -1.67 -11.51
CA LYS A 30 8.01 -1.68 -12.76
C LYS A 30 6.93 -0.61 -12.72
N LYS A 31 7.04 0.44 -13.53
CA LYS A 31 6.08 1.55 -13.49
C LYS A 31 4.72 1.13 -14.06
N ALA A 32 3.69 1.11 -13.22
CA ALA A 32 2.28 0.95 -13.59
C ALA A 32 1.58 2.30 -13.85
N LYS A 33 0.47 2.24 -14.59
CA LYS A 33 -0.35 3.42 -14.92
C LYS A 33 -1.22 3.82 -13.72
N ARG A 34 -1.03 5.05 -13.25
CA ARG A 34 -1.91 5.67 -12.24
C ARG A 34 -3.26 6.05 -12.86
N LYS A 35 -4.35 5.88 -12.12
CA LYS A 35 -5.70 6.34 -12.48
C LYS A 35 -6.18 7.39 -11.50
N THR A 36 -6.10 8.67 -11.87
CA THR A 36 -6.44 9.80 -11.00
C THR A 36 -7.90 9.78 -10.55
N TYR A 37 -8.81 9.33 -11.41
CA TYR A 37 -10.23 9.19 -11.05
C TYR A 37 -10.42 8.19 -9.90
N MET A 38 -9.79 7.01 -9.96
CA MET A 38 -9.91 5.97 -8.93
C MET A 38 -9.38 6.45 -7.56
N GLN A 39 -8.25 7.17 -7.57
CA GLN A 39 -7.70 7.77 -6.35
C GLN A 39 -8.63 8.81 -5.71
N ARG A 40 -9.50 9.47 -6.49
CA ARG A 40 -10.49 10.42 -5.95
C ARG A 40 -11.73 9.71 -5.38
N VAL A 41 -12.13 8.57 -5.93
CA VAL A 41 -13.41 7.92 -5.55
C VAL A 41 -13.26 6.79 -4.54
N VAL A 42 -12.05 6.29 -4.29
CA VAL A 42 -11.82 5.23 -3.29
C VAL A 42 -12.29 5.67 -1.89
N GLY A 43 -12.96 4.75 -1.18
CA GLY A 43 -13.58 4.98 0.12
C GLY A 43 -14.98 5.57 0.09
N ARG A 44 -15.36 6.27 -0.99
CA ARG A 44 -16.66 6.93 -1.13
C ARG A 44 -17.00 7.75 0.12
N GLU A 45 -18.11 7.45 0.78
CA GLU A 45 -18.59 8.14 1.99
C GLU A 45 -17.71 7.96 3.23
N PHE A 46 -16.91 6.89 3.29
CA PHE A 46 -15.97 6.64 4.40
C PHE A 46 -14.66 7.44 4.27
N ARG A 47 -14.42 8.05 3.10
CA ARG A 47 -13.24 8.86 2.84
C ARG A 47 -13.33 10.18 3.62
N LYS A 48 -12.27 10.55 4.34
CA LYS A 48 -12.15 11.87 4.96
C LYS A 48 -11.69 12.92 3.94
N LYS A 49 -11.99 14.19 4.22
CA LYS A 49 -11.62 15.34 3.36
C LYS A 49 -10.10 15.44 3.13
N ASP A 50 -9.32 15.00 4.11
CA ASP A 50 -7.85 15.03 4.11
C ASP A 50 -7.21 13.70 3.68
N ASP A 51 -8.00 12.74 3.17
CA ASP A 51 -7.48 11.51 2.59
C ASP A 51 -7.11 11.71 1.10
N ASP A 52 -6.04 11.05 0.70
CA ASP A 52 -5.72 10.67 -0.67
C ASP A 52 -6.28 9.27 -0.99
N GLY A 53 -6.29 8.91 -2.28
CA GLY A 53 -6.40 7.51 -2.67
C GLY A 53 -5.03 6.88 -2.65
N GLY A 54 -4.58 6.47 -1.45
CA GLY A 54 -3.26 5.89 -1.25
C GLY A 54 -3.18 4.51 -1.89
N HIS A 55 -2.06 4.22 -2.53
CA HIS A 55 -1.79 2.86 -3.01
C HIS A 55 -1.24 2.02 -1.87
N LEU A 56 -1.60 0.74 -1.80
CA LEU A 56 -0.95 -0.21 -0.90
C LEU A 56 0.40 -0.68 -1.48
N ILE A 57 0.47 -0.87 -2.80
CA ILE A 57 1.72 -0.97 -3.54
C ILE A 57 1.80 0.22 -4.48
N ALA A 58 2.78 1.12 -4.31
CA ALA A 58 2.94 2.25 -5.23
C ALA A 58 3.05 1.83 -6.70
N SER A 59 2.60 2.71 -7.59
CA SER A 59 2.71 2.51 -9.04
C SER A 59 4.13 2.28 -9.53
N GLN A 60 5.15 2.77 -8.82
CA GLN A 60 6.56 2.52 -9.20
C GLN A 60 6.97 1.05 -9.03
N PHE A 61 6.20 0.30 -8.22
CA PHE A 61 6.41 -1.12 -7.97
C PHE A 61 5.44 -2.03 -8.73
N GLY A 62 4.72 -1.51 -9.72
CA GLY A 62 3.75 -2.30 -10.49
C GLY A 62 2.36 -2.31 -9.87
N GLY A 63 2.14 -1.58 -8.77
CA GLY A 63 0.84 -1.53 -8.13
C GLY A 63 -0.26 -0.97 -9.02
N SER A 64 -1.40 -1.67 -9.04
CA SER A 64 -2.59 -1.30 -9.80
C SER A 64 -3.08 0.10 -9.42
N GLY A 65 -3.54 0.85 -10.42
CA GLY A 65 -4.21 2.13 -10.22
C GLY A 65 -5.72 2.00 -9.97
N ASP A 66 -6.26 0.78 -9.95
CA ASP A 66 -7.67 0.49 -9.69
C ASP A 66 -7.96 0.29 -8.19
N LEU A 67 -9.24 0.15 -7.85
CA LEU A 67 -9.70 0.03 -6.46
C LEU A 67 -9.20 -1.21 -5.73
N ASP A 68 -8.62 -2.17 -6.45
CA ASP A 68 -8.05 -3.41 -5.95
C ASP A 68 -6.69 -3.21 -5.22
N ASN A 69 -6.10 -2.02 -5.32
CA ASN A 69 -4.85 -1.64 -4.65
C ASN A 69 -4.92 -0.25 -3.99
N LEU A 70 -6.10 0.36 -3.94
CA LEU A 70 -6.28 1.69 -3.37
C LEU A 70 -7.08 1.64 -2.07
N VAL A 71 -6.72 2.52 -1.14
CA VAL A 71 -7.45 2.75 0.11
C VAL A 71 -7.56 4.26 0.38
N PRO A 72 -8.56 4.71 1.16
CA PRO A 72 -8.54 6.06 1.72
C PRO A 72 -7.39 6.15 2.71
N MET A 73 -6.41 7.00 2.41
CA MET A 73 -5.18 7.11 3.19
C MET A 73 -4.93 8.58 3.52
N ASN A 74 -4.69 8.91 4.78
CA ASN A 74 -4.47 10.27 5.21
C ASN A 74 -3.31 10.90 4.43
N SER A 75 -3.53 12.08 3.87
CA SER A 75 -2.54 12.76 3.03
C SER A 75 -1.21 13.05 3.75
N LYS A 76 -1.22 13.25 5.09
CA LYS A 76 0.01 13.46 5.86
C LYS A 76 0.88 12.21 5.95
N ILE A 77 0.31 11.00 5.88
CA ILE A 77 1.09 9.76 5.86
C ILE A 77 1.47 9.33 4.43
N ASN A 78 0.59 9.62 3.45
CA ASN A 78 0.71 9.16 2.07
C ASN A 78 1.69 10.00 1.22
N ARG A 79 1.80 11.31 1.49
CA ARG A 79 2.62 12.24 0.69
C ARG A 79 4.05 12.33 1.22
N VAL A 80 4.88 13.10 0.51
CA VAL A 80 6.28 13.41 0.86
C VAL A 80 6.41 13.78 2.34
N ASN A 81 7.42 13.24 3.01
CA ASN A 81 7.67 13.33 4.47
C ASN A 81 6.64 12.58 5.34
N GLY A 82 5.76 11.79 4.72
CA GLY A 82 4.82 10.91 5.40
C GLY A 82 5.39 9.51 5.60
N LYS A 83 4.98 8.85 6.69
CA LYS A 83 5.49 7.51 7.05
C LYS A 83 5.33 6.45 5.96
N TRP A 84 4.27 6.54 5.14
CA TRP A 84 4.04 5.63 4.03
C TRP A 84 5.02 5.92 2.89
N TYR A 85 5.12 7.20 2.52
CA TYR A 85 6.05 7.66 1.48
C TYR A 85 7.50 7.30 1.80
N ASP A 86 7.95 7.56 3.03
CA ASP A 86 9.33 7.29 3.43
C ASP A 86 9.64 5.79 3.36
N MET A 87 8.69 4.94 3.79
CA MET A 87 8.81 3.49 3.69
C MET A 87 8.90 3.02 2.22
N GLU A 88 8.06 3.54 1.34
CA GLU A 88 8.14 3.22 -0.10
C GLU A 88 9.44 3.75 -0.73
N LYS A 89 9.97 4.87 -0.25
CA LYS A 89 11.27 5.39 -0.68
C LYS A 89 12.39 4.44 -0.28
N ASP A 90 12.41 3.95 0.96
CA ASP A 90 13.41 2.99 1.44
C ASP A 90 13.41 1.71 0.56
N TRP A 91 12.23 1.19 0.24
CA TRP A 91 12.09 0.04 -0.67
C TRP A 91 12.63 0.34 -2.07
N ALA A 92 12.33 1.52 -2.61
CA ALA A 92 12.79 1.92 -3.93
C ALA A 92 14.30 2.13 -3.99
N ASP A 93 14.90 2.66 -2.92
CA ASP A 93 16.34 2.89 -2.83
C ASP A 93 17.08 1.55 -2.76
N ALA A 94 16.61 0.61 -1.92
CA ALA A 94 17.17 -0.73 -1.84
C ALA A 94 17.12 -1.52 -3.17
N LEU A 95 16.02 -1.41 -3.91
CA LEU A 95 15.87 -2.04 -5.24
C LEU A 95 16.76 -1.41 -6.32
N LYS A 96 17.30 -0.20 -6.10
CA LYS A 96 18.21 0.49 -7.04
C LYS A 96 19.68 0.28 -6.74
N GLU A 97 20.02 -0.37 -5.63
CA GLU A 97 21.41 -0.67 -5.29
C GLU A 97 22.10 -1.57 -6.32
N THR A 98 23.42 -1.72 -6.20
CA THR A 98 24.23 -2.55 -7.11
C THR A 98 25.13 -3.47 -6.27
N PRO A 99 24.80 -4.78 -6.14
CA PRO A 99 23.62 -5.44 -6.71
C PRO A 99 22.30 -5.00 -6.04
N PRO A 100 21.14 -5.09 -6.72
CA PRO A 100 19.85 -4.78 -6.11
C PRO A 100 19.57 -5.67 -4.90
N GLN A 101 19.05 -5.08 -3.82
CA GLN A 101 18.59 -5.86 -2.68
C GLN A 101 17.20 -6.45 -2.93
N LYS A 102 16.93 -7.62 -2.33
CA LYS A 102 15.59 -8.21 -2.35
C LYS A 102 14.69 -7.49 -1.36
N VAL A 103 13.49 -7.10 -1.78
CA VAL A 103 12.47 -6.51 -0.91
C VAL A 103 11.24 -7.43 -0.86
N GLN A 104 10.84 -7.84 0.33
CA GLN A 104 9.62 -8.63 0.58
C GLN A 104 8.68 -7.81 1.44
N ILE A 105 7.39 -7.77 1.12
CA ILE A 105 6.42 -6.97 1.88
C ILE A 105 5.16 -7.79 2.20
N LYS A 106 4.57 -7.49 3.35
CA LYS A 106 3.24 -7.91 3.77
C LYS A 106 2.54 -6.73 4.42
N ILE A 107 1.39 -6.34 3.89
CA ILE A 107 0.58 -5.21 4.34
C ILE A 107 -0.79 -5.72 4.76
N GLU A 108 -1.21 -5.38 5.97
CA GLU A 108 -2.51 -5.71 6.54
C GLU A 108 -3.20 -4.41 6.99
N PRO A 109 -4.09 -3.84 6.16
CA PRO A 109 -4.98 -2.76 6.58
C PRO A 109 -5.93 -3.26 7.67
N VAL A 110 -6.10 -2.48 8.72
CA VAL A 110 -6.98 -2.80 9.86
C VAL A 110 -8.17 -1.85 9.83
N TYR A 111 -9.37 -2.39 9.91
CA TYR A 111 -10.63 -1.66 9.83
C TYR A 111 -11.47 -1.84 11.10
N SER A 112 -12.32 -0.85 11.39
CA SER A 112 -13.37 -0.94 12.42
C SER A 112 -14.75 -0.97 11.77
N GLY A 113 -15.62 -1.85 12.27
CA GLY A 113 -16.99 -2.00 11.77
C GLY A 113 -17.04 -2.32 10.27
N ASP A 114 -17.96 -1.66 9.58
CA ASP A 114 -18.21 -1.75 8.13
C ASP A 114 -17.47 -0.68 7.31
N SER A 115 -16.63 0.15 7.94
CA SER A 115 -15.89 1.22 7.26
C SER A 115 -15.00 0.69 6.13
N LEU A 116 -15.06 1.33 4.96
CA LEU A 116 -14.12 1.10 3.84
C LEU A 116 -12.78 1.82 4.03
N ARG A 117 -12.68 2.70 5.04
CA ARG A 117 -11.44 3.39 5.39
C ARG A 117 -10.71 2.60 6.48
N PRO A 118 -9.45 2.18 6.26
CA PRO A 118 -8.63 1.58 7.31
C PRO A 118 -8.38 2.57 8.44
N ASP A 119 -8.31 2.10 9.67
CA ASP A 119 -7.86 2.89 10.83
C ASP A 119 -6.34 2.95 10.92
N ARG A 120 -5.67 1.90 10.45
CA ARG A 120 -4.21 1.78 10.45
C ARG A 120 -3.74 0.71 9.48
N PHE A 121 -2.43 0.65 9.29
CA PHE A 121 -1.73 -0.35 8.48
C PHE A 121 -0.67 -1.05 9.31
N LYS A 122 -0.69 -2.38 9.33
CA LYS A 122 0.41 -3.20 9.81
C LYS A 122 1.24 -3.62 8.61
N VAL A 123 2.50 -3.21 8.57
CA VAL A 123 3.40 -3.49 7.45
C VAL A 123 4.62 -4.23 7.98
N HIS A 124 4.78 -5.46 7.53
CA HIS A 124 6.00 -6.23 7.70
C HIS A 124 6.76 -6.19 6.38
N TYR A 125 8.05 -5.91 6.42
CA TYR A 125 8.87 -5.98 5.23
C TYR A 125 10.28 -6.43 5.55
N THR A 126 10.97 -6.94 4.54
CA THR A 126 12.36 -7.37 4.63
C THR A 126 13.13 -6.74 3.49
N ILE A 127 14.26 -6.11 3.78
CA ILE A 127 15.22 -5.58 2.80
C ILE A 127 16.51 -6.37 2.99
N GLY A 128 16.92 -7.13 1.98
CA GLY A 128 18.00 -8.12 2.14
C GLY A 128 17.63 -9.15 3.21
N ASP A 129 18.38 -9.15 4.32
CA ASP A 129 18.13 -9.99 5.50
C ASP A 129 17.48 -9.23 6.67
N GLU A 130 17.35 -7.90 6.56
CA GLU A 130 16.84 -7.05 7.63
C GLU A 130 15.31 -7.04 7.67
N LYS A 131 14.75 -7.43 8.81
CA LYS A 131 13.30 -7.45 9.03
C LYS A 131 12.83 -6.18 9.72
N HIS A 132 11.77 -5.61 9.20
CA HIS A 132 11.14 -4.41 9.73
C HIS A 132 9.65 -4.61 9.97
N PHE A 133 9.13 -3.88 10.94
CA PHE A 133 7.69 -3.78 11.20
C PHE A 133 7.32 -2.32 11.42
N LYS A 134 6.26 -1.87 10.75
CA LYS A 134 5.63 -0.55 10.98
C LYS A 134 4.15 -0.74 11.29
N ASN A 135 3.68 -0.02 12.29
CA ASN A 135 2.26 0.14 12.61
C ASN A 135 1.90 1.60 12.38
N ILE A 136 1.27 1.91 11.25
CA ILE A 136 1.02 3.27 10.78
C ILE A 136 -0.46 3.60 10.98
N ALA A 137 -0.77 4.49 11.92
CA ALA A 137 -2.12 5.01 12.08
C ALA A 137 -2.53 5.80 10.83
N ASN A 138 -3.76 5.59 10.36
CA ASN A 138 -4.32 6.28 9.20
C ASN A 138 -4.93 7.62 9.62
N GLU A 139 -4.10 8.47 10.21
CA GLU A 139 -4.47 9.78 10.72
C GLU A 139 -3.30 10.74 10.56
N GLY A 140 -3.59 12.03 10.55
CA GLY A 140 -2.55 13.04 10.62
C GLY A 140 -1.94 13.07 12.02
N ALA A 141 -0.61 13.26 12.09
CA ALA A 141 0.05 13.67 13.34
C ALA A 141 -0.54 14.99 13.86
#